data_AF-A0A8R2MBE2-F1
#
_entry.id   AF-A0A8R2MBE2-F1
#
_cell.length_a   1.000
_cell.length_b   1.000
_cell.length_c   1.000
_cell.angle_alpha   90.00
_cell.angle_beta   90.00
_cell.angle_gamma   90.00
#
_symmetry.space_group_name_H-M   'P 1'
#
loop_
_entity.id
_entity.type
_entity.pdbx_description
1 polymer ?
#
loop_
_entity_poly.entity_id
_entity_poly.type
_entity_poly.pdbx_seq_one_letter_code
_entity_poly.pdbx_strand_id
1 'polypeptide(L)'
;ATQVLTGHGCFGRYLHLVARREPTPKCHHCSGCNEDTAEHTLAYCPAFAEQRRVLVAKIGPDLSLPTVVATMLGSDESWQAMLDFCESTISQKEAAERERESSS
;
A
#
# COMPACT_ATOMS: atom_id res chain seq x y z
N ALA A 1 0.76 -9.18 -1.38
CA ALA A 1 0.88 -8.88 0.06
C ALA A 1 2.31 -8.56 0.52
N THR A 2 3.35 -9.25 0.05
CA THR A 2 4.74 -9.10 0.57
C THR A 2 5.25 -7.66 0.65
N GLN A 3 5.03 -6.84 -0.39
CA GLN A 3 5.43 -5.42 -0.37
C GLN A 3 4.74 -4.67 0.78
N VAL A 4 3.41 -4.79 0.92
CA VAL A 4 2.64 -4.15 2.00
C VAL A 4 3.14 -4.60 3.38
N LEU A 5 3.41 -5.89 3.57
CA LEU A 5 3.86 -6.42 4.86
C LEU A 5 5.27 -5.99 5.25
N THR A 6 6.13 -5.73 4.27
CA THR A 6 7.54 -5.38 4.51
C THR A 6 7.83 -3.89 4.34
N GLY A 7 6.91 -3.13 3.75
CA GLY A 7 7.12 -1.73 3.39
C GLY A 7 8.11 -1.52 2.25
N HIS A 8 8.47 -2.56 1.50
CA HIS A 8 9.38 -2.50 0.36
C HIS A 8 8.64 -2.31 -0.98
N GLY A 9 9.37 -1.96 -2.04
CA GLY A 9 8.85 -1.86 -3.40
C GLY A 9 8.43 -0.44 -3.75
N CYS A 10 7.23 -0.26 -4.29
CA CYS A 10 6.75 1.01 -4.85
C CYS A 10 6.32 2.08 -3.82
N PHE A 11 6.79 1.98 -2.57
CA PHE A 11 6.51 2.95 -1.52
C PHE A 11 7.55 4.06 -1.54
N GLY A 12 7.11 5.32 -1.58
CA GLY A 12 8.00 6.49 -1.61
C GLY A 12 9.06 6.47 -0.50
N ARG A 13 8.71 6.07 0.73
CA ARG A 13 9.69 5.92 1.82
C ARG A 13 10.82 4.96 1.45
N TYR A 14 10.50 3.81 0.88
CA TYR A 14 11.49 2.83 0.45
C TYR A 14 12.28 3.31 -0.76
N LEU A 15 11.59 3.81 -1.79
CA LEU A 15 12.21 4.28 -3.03
C LEU A 15 13.22 5.40 -2.77
N HIS A 16 12.94 6.28 -1.81
CA HIS A 16 13.82 7.38 -1.43
C HIS A 16 14.94 6.97 -0.48
N LEU A 17 14.63 6.26 0.61
CA LEU A 17 15.58 6.01 1.69
C LEU A 17 16.48 4.79 1.43
N VAL A 18 15.98 3.79 0.72
CA VAL A 18 16.66 2.51 0.52
C VAL A 18 17.07 2.34 -0.94
N ALA A 19 16.13 2.41 -1.88
CA ALA A 19 16.42 2.16 -3.29
C ALA A 19 17.14 3.33 -3.99
N ARG A 20 17.07 4.54 -3.43
CA ARG A 20 17.66 5.77 -3.99
C ARG A 20 17.19 6.07 -5.43
N ARG A 21 15.93 5.75 -5.75
CA ARG A 21 15.30 5.95 -7.07
C ARG A 21 14.40 7.18 -7.14
N GLU A 22 13.94 7.70 -6.00
CA GLU A 22 13.07 8.87 -5.92
C GLU A 22 13.71 9.99 -5.07
N PRO A 23 13.53 11.28 -5.43
CA PRO A 23 14.14 12.40 -4.73
C PRO A 23 13.47 12.71 -3.38
N THR A 24 12.26 12.21 -3.13
CA THR A 24 11.52 12.45 -1.89
C THR A 24 10.78 11.19 -1.43
N PRO A 25 10.51 11.03 -0.12
CA PRO A 25 9.75 9.89 0.39
C PRO A 25 8.22 10.07 0.28
N LYS A 26 7.74 11.17 -0.30
CA LYS A 26 6.33 11.57 -0.28
C LYS A 26 5.43 10.63 -1.08
N CYS A 27 4.14 10.62 -0.76
CA CYS A 27 3.17 9.89 -1.56
C CYS A 27 2.86 10.65 -2.86
N HIS A 28 3.03 9.99 -4.00
CA HIS A 28 2.65 10.54 -5.29
C HIS A 28 1.14 10.47 -5.57
N HIS A 29 0.40 9.69 -4.78
CA HIS A 29 -1.04 9.45 -5.02
C HIS A 29 -1.95 10.39 -4.21
N CYS A 30 -1.42 11.12 -3.22
CA CYS A 30 -2.22 12.06 -2.45
C CYS A 30 -1.43 13.29 -2.03
N SER A 31 -2.15 14.40 -1.84
CA SER A 31 -1.63 15.57 -1.14
C SER A 31 -1.73 15.34 0.38
N GLY A 32 -0.67 15.71 1.11
CA GLY A 32 -0.69 15.71 2.58
C GLY A 32 0.06 14.56 3.27
N CYS A 33 0.64 13.62 2.51
CA CYS A 33 1.51 12.59 3.08
C CYS A 33 2.98 12.89 2.82
N ASN A 34 3.76 13.10 3.89
CA ASN A 34 5.19 13.37 3.78
C ASN A 34 6.03 12.10 3.61
N GLU A 35 5.51 10.93 4.00
CA GLU A 35 6.18 9.66 3.85
C GLU A 35 5.18 8.57 3.42
N ASP A 36 5.31 8.11 2.18
CA ASP A 36 4.52 7.00 1.66
C ASP A 36 5.02 5.69 2.24
N THR A 37 4.32 5.22 3.28
CA THR A 37 4.52 3.93 3.91
C THR A 37 3.44 2.93 3.48
N ALA A 38 3.68 1.64 3.73
CA ALA A 38 2.65 0.62 3.54
C ALA A 38 1.42 0.89 4.41
N GLU A 39 1.61 1.32 5.66
CA GLU A 39 0.50 1.70 6.55
C GLU A 39 -0.28 2.90 6.00
N HIS A 40 0.40 3.91 5.45
CA HIS A 40 -0.26 5.01 4.75
C HIS A 40 -1.13 4.51 3.60
N THR A 41 -0.57 3.71 2.71
CA THR A 41 -1.32 3.15 1.57
C THR A 41 -2.52 2.30 2.05
N LEU A 42 -2.31 1.47 3.07
CA LEU A 42 -3.31 0.54 3.59
C LEU A 42 -4.46 1.24 4.32
N ALA A 43 -4.17 2.23 5.17
CA ALA A 43 -5.13 2.76 6.14
C ALA A 43 -5.56 4.21 5.86
N TYR A 44 -4.73 5.03 5.23
CA TYR A 44 -4.92 6.50 5.25
C TYR A 44 -5.01 7.13 3.87
N CYS A 45 -4.36 6.56 2.85
CA CYS A 45 -4.26 7.18 1.53
C CYS A 45 -5.65 7.35 0.90
N PRO A 46 -6.07 8.58 0.55
CA PRO A 46 -7.37 8.83 -0.04
C PRO A 46 -7.49 8.22 -1.45
N ALA A 47 -6.39 8.09 -2.19
CA ALA A 47 -6.40 7.49 -3.53
C ALA A 47 -6.84 6.01 -3.53
N PHE A 48 -6.64 5.31 -2.41
CA PHE A 48 -7.00 3.91 -2.26
C PHE A 48 -8.21 3.70 -1.35
N ALA A 49 -9.04 4.74 -1.15
CA ALA A 49 -10.18 4.69 -0.25
C ALA A 49 -11.22 3.64 -0.66
N GLU A 50 -11.48 3.45 -1.96
CA GLU A 50 -12.47 2.49 -2.43
C GLU A 50 -11.97 1.04 -2.25
N GLN A 51 -10.73 0.75 -2.61
CA GLN A 51 -10.09 -0.54 -2.36
C GLN A 51 -10.08 -0.85 -0.85
N ARG A 52 -9.74 0.15 -0.03
CA ARG A 52 -9.76 0.02 1.44
C ARG A 52 -11.16 -0.24 1.96
N ARG A 53 -12.20 0.39 1.40
CA ARG A 53 -13.60 0.17 1.79
C ARG A 53 -14.01 -1.29 1.58
N VAL A 54 -13.64 -1.88 0.44
CA VAL A 54 -13.88 -3.30 0.14
C VAL A 54 -13.16 -4.21 1.14
N LEU A 55 -11.89 -3.91 1.45
CA LEU A 55 -11.10 -4.66 2.42
C LEU A 55 -11.72 -4.59 3.83
N VAL A 56 -12.06 -3.39 4.31
CA VAL A 56 -12.65 -3.16 5.64
C VAL A 56 -13.98 -3.90 5.81
N ALA A 57 -14.78 -4.02 4.75
CA ALA A 57 -16.02 -4.80 4.78
C ALA A 57 -15.79 -6.30 5.05
N LYS A 58 -14.58 -6.81 4.80
CA LYS A 58 -14.20 -8.22 5.00
C LYS A 58 -13.42 -8.45 6.29
N ILE A 59 -12.47 -7.58 6.61
CA ILE A 59 -11.53 -7.80 7.73
C ILE A 59 -11.74 -6.86 8.92
N GLY A 60 -12.69 -5.93 8.83
CA GLY A 60 -12.97 -4.93 9.86
C GLY A 60 -12.17 -3.64 9.71
N PRO A 61 -12.45 -2.62 10.54
CA PRO A 61 -11.90 -1.27 10.39
C PRO A 61 -10.51 -1.08 11.01
N ASP A 62 -10.07 -1.98 11.88
CA ASP A 62 -8.71 -1.91 12.46
C ASP A 62 -7.69 -2.45 11.44
N LEU A 63 -7.05 -1.52 10.75
CA LEU A 63 -6.04 -1.80 9.72
C LEU A 63 -4.62 -1.68 10.25
N SER A 64 -4.41 -1.72 11.57
CA SER A 64 -3.06 -1.88 12.11
C SER A 64 -2.45 -3.18 11.59
N LEU A 65 -1.16 -3.16 11.21
CA LEU A 65 -0.51 -4.33 10.61
C LEU A 65 -0.64 -5.61 11.45
N PRO A 66 -0.51 -5.59 12.81
CA PRO A 66 -0.72 -6.78 13.62
C PRO A 66 -2.14 -7.35 13.50
N THR A 67 -3.17 -6.49 13.54
CA THR A 67 -4.57 -6.91 13.42
C THR A 67 -4.86 -7.48 12.04
N VAL A 68 -4.37 -6.82 10.98
CA VAL A 68 -4.53 -7.31 9.61
C VAL A 68 -3.92 -8.69 9.43
N VAL A 69 -2.68 -8.89 9.90
CA VAL A 69 -2.01 -10.20 9.82
C VAL A 69 -2.78 -11.26 10.61
N ALA A 70 -3.23 -10.95 11.83
CA ALA A 70 -4.01 -11.89 12.63
C ALA A 70 -5.33 -12.28 11.95
N THR A 71 -6.07 -11.32 11.41
CA THR A 71 -7.34 -11.57 10.71
C THR A 71 -7.14 -12.38 9.42
N MET A 72 -6.10 -12.05 8.63
CA MET A 72 -5.75 -12.80 7.43
C MET A 72 -5.45 -14.27 7.71
N LEU A 73 -4.76 -14.57 8.81
CA LEU A 73 -4.43 -15.94 9.20
C LEU A 73 -5.65 -16.72 9.74
N GLY A 74 -6.74 -16.04 10.06
CA GLY A 74 -7.95 -16.64 10.61
C GLY A 74 -8.95 -17.16 9.57
N SER A 75 -8.80 -16.82 8.28
CA SER A 75 -9.76 -17.18 7.24
C SER A 75 -9.17 -17.03 5.82
N ASP A 76 -9.43 -18.02 4.96
CA ASP A 76 -9.09 -17.95 3.53
C ASP A 76 -9.79 -16.76 2.83
N GLU A 77 -11.00 -16.40 3.26
CA GLU A 77 -11.72 -15.24 2.72
C GLU A 77 -11.00 -13.93 3.09
N SER A 78 -10.55 -13.82 4.34
CA SER A 78 -9.79 -12.64 4.80
C SER A 78 -8.43 -12.56 4.14
N TRP A 79 -7.77 -13.71 3.96
CA TRP A 79 -6.53 -13.83 3.21
C TRP A 79 -6.71 -13.35 1.77
N GLN A 80 -7.73 -13.86 1.07
CA GLN A 80 -8.00 -13.49 -0.32
C GLN A 80 -8.36 -12.01 -0.46
N ALA A 81 -9.19 -11.46 0.44
CA ALA A 81 -9.53 -10.04 0.43
C ALA A 81 -8.28 -9.14 0.54
N MET A 82 -7.30 -9.53 1.35
CA MET A 82 -6.03 -8.81 1.42
C MET A 82 -5.19 -8.98 0.15
N LEU A 83 -5.16 -10.17 -0.45
CA LEU A 83 -4.45 -10.38 -1.72
C LEU A 83 -5.03 -9.50 -2.83
N ASP A 84 -6.34 -9.45 -2.96
CA ASP A 84 -7.03 -8.62 -3.96
C ASP A 84 -6.75 -7.13 -3.74
N PHE A 85 -6.79 -6.67 -2.49
CA PHE A 85 -6.41 -5.31 -2.14
C PHE A 85 -4.95 -5.02 -2.54
N CYS A 86 -4.03 -5.91 -2.21
CA CYS A 86 -2.62 -5.75 -2.54
C CYS A 86 -2.39 -5.72 -4.04
N GLU A 87 -2.99 -6.64 -4.79
CA GLU A 87 -2.84 -6.69 -6.25
C GLU A 87 -3.36 -5.41 -6.90
N SER A 88 -4.55 -4.95 -6.51
CA SER A 88 -5.15 -3.73 -7.05
C SER A 88 -4.32 -2.48 -6.74
N THR A 89 -3.87 -2.33 -5.49
CA THR A 89 -3.15 -1.12 -5.05
C THR A 89 -1.69 -1.10 -5.51
N ILE A 90 -0.96 -2.21 -5.35
CA ILE A 90 0.46 -2.28 -5.72
C ILE A 90 0.63 -2.17 -7.23
N SER A 91 -0.21 -2.81 -8.04
CA SER A 91 -0.13 -2.68 -9.51
C SER A 91 -0.29 -1.23 -9.96
N GLN A 92 -1.19 -0.47 -9.34
CA GLN A 92 -1.37 0.96 -9.64
C GLN A 92 -0.15 1.80 -9.24
N LYS A 93 0.42 1.52 -8.06
CA LYS A 93 1.62 2.23 -7.58
C LYS A 93 2.84 1.93 -8.46
N GLU A 94 3.08 0.67 -8.81
CA GLU A 94 4.17 0.25 -9.69
C GLU A 94 4.02 0.81 -11.12
N ALA A 95 2.78 0.88 -11.63
CA ALA A 95 2.53 1.49 -12.94
C ALA A 95 2.88 2.99 -12.91
N ALA A 96 2.42 3.71 -11.89
CA ALA A 96 2.74 5.13 -11.73
C ALA A 96 4.25 5.36 -11.52
N GLU A 97 4.94 4.48 -10.78
CA GLU A 97 6.42 4.51 -10.66
C GLU A 97 7.09 4.35 -12.02
N ARG A 98 6.73 3.32 -12.78
CA ARG A 98 7.30 3.06 -14.11
C ARG A 98 7.10 4.23 -15.07
N GLU A 99 5.95 4.89 -15.04
CA GLU A 99 5.68 6.09 -15.84
C GLU A 99 6.57 7.28 -15.46
N ARG A 100 6.89 7.44 -14.18
CA ARG A 100 7.82 8.49 -13.73
C ARG A 100 9.24 8.20 -14.15
N GLU A 101 9.67 6.94 -14.07
CA GLU A 101 11.01 6.52 -14.47
C GLU A 101 11.23 6.63 -15.97
N SER A 102 10.23 6.33 -16.80
CA SER A 102 10.34 6.48 -18.25
C SER A 102 10.33 7.95 -18.70
N SER A 103 9.85 8.85 -17.84
CA SER A 103 9.74 10.30 -18.10
C SER A 103 10.91 11.11 -17.51
N SER A 104 11.87 10.45 -16.83
CA SER A 104 13.04 11.06 -16.19
C SER A 104 14.31 10.84 -17.02
#